data_AF-A0A419UWY8-F1
#
_entry.id   AF-A0A419UWY8-F1
#
_cell.length_a   1.000
_cell.length_b   1.000
_cell.length_c   1.000
_cell.angle_alpha   90.00
_cell.angle_beta   90.00
_cell.angle_gamma   90.00
#
_symmetry.space_group_name_H-M   'P 1'
#
loop_
_entity.id
_entity.type
_entity.pdbx_description
1 polymer ?
#
loop_
_entity_poly.entity_id
_entity_poly.type
_entity_poly.pdbx_seq_one_letter_code
_entity_poly.pdbx_strand_id
1 'polypeptide(L)'
;MMQTLLTHIPSTLLHLIAGALLMDTFFKGRKYPFLKRLSIMAYGGLLVITLDIPKLFGFIFTHSLFFLPVLSFGLALLTKRFIVSTLMKNWAFIILILLIGGIAIDFFGNGAHLWYPLSEKNVSFSIIQREWVLLVILILIFMFRLIPFNR
;
A
#
# COMPACT_ATOMS: atom_id res chain seq x y z
N MET A 1 -24.57 3.44 4.40
CA MET A 1 -23.83 3.65 3.15
C MET A 1 -23.04 4.95 3.14
N MET A 2 -23.67 6.13 3.30
CA MET A 2 -22.94 7.43 3.37
C MET A 2 -21.93 7.48 4.53
N GLN A 3 -22.32 7.01 5.71
CA GLN A 3 -21.47 6.99 6.91
C GLN A 3 -20.29 6.02 6.76
N THR A 4 -20.53 4.86 6.11
CA THR A 4 -19.52 3.86 5.74
C THR A 4 -18.50 4.44 4.75
N LEU A 5 -18.97 5.18 3.73
CA LEU A 5 -18.10 5.88 2.78
C LEU A 5 -17.24 6.95 3.47
N LEU A 6 -17.82 7.76 4.35
CA LEU A 6 -17.10 8.80 5.10
C LEU A 6 -16.03 8.23 6.05
N THR A 7 -16.24 7.05 6.62
CA THR A 7 -15.25 6.38 7.47
C THR A 7 -14.18 5.64 6.66
N HIS A 8 -14.46 5.19 5.44
CA HIS A 8 -13.47 4.50 4.60
C HIS A 8 -12.60 5.44 3.77
N ILE A 9 -13.06 6.65 3.42
CA ILE A 9 -12.27 7.61 2.63
C ILE A 9 -10.90 7.91 3.27
N PRO A 10 -10.79 8.18 4.59
CA PRO A 10 -9.50 8.46 5.23
C PRO A 10 -8.55 7.28 5.18
N SER A 11 -9.02 6.07 5.50
CA SER A 11 -8.25 4.82 5.44
C SER A 11 -7.79 4.50 4.02
N THR A 12 -8.68 4.56 3.02
CA THR A 12 -8.32 4.34 1.60
C THR A 12 -7.28 5.37 1.13
N LEU A 13 -7.44 6.64 1.49
CA LEU A 13 -6.47 7.68 1.12
C LEU A 13 -5.12 7.46 1.81
N LEU A 14 -5.14 7.00 3.07
CA LEU A 14 -3.95 6.64 3.82
C LEU A 14 -3.18 5.50 3.12
N HIS A 15 -3.87 4.44 2.70
CA HIS A 15 -3.32 3.33 1.92
C HIS A 15 -2.72 3.80 0.59
N LEU A 16 -3.43 4.65 -0.15
CA LEU A 16 -2.97 5.21 -1.43
C LEU A 16 -1.67 6.01 -1.26
N ILE A 17 -1.62 6.92 -0.28
CA ILE A 17 -0.45 7.77 -0.07
C ILE A 17 0.72 6.94 0.45
N ALA A 18 0.49 6.00 1.37
CA ALA A 18 1.52 5.10 1.86
C ALA A 18 2.12 4.27 0.73
N GLY A 19 1.27 3.63 -0.10
CA GLY A 19 1.69 2.88 -1.28
C GLY A 19 2.53 3.73 -2.23
N ALA A 20 2.09 4.95 -2.53
CA ALA A 20 2.82 5.86 -3.40
C ALA A 20 4.20 6.26 -2.85
N LEU A 21 4.29 6.56 -1.55
CA LEU A 21 5.54 6.92 -0.88
C LEU A 21 6.54 5.76 -0.80
N LEU A 22 6.06 4.55 -0.47
CA LEU A 22 6.87 3.35 -0.42
C LEU A 22 7.42 3.01 -1.80
N MET A 23 6.58 3.11 -2.83
CA MET A 23 6.98 2.88 -4.22
C MET A 23 8.04 3.87 -4.70
N ASP A 24 7.86 5.18 -4.43
CA ASP A 24 8.85 6.21 -4.71
C ASP A 24 10.18 5.95 -4.00
N THR A 25 10.13 5.40 -2.79
CA THR A 25 11.32 5.14 -1.97
C THR A 25 12.07 3.90 -2.45
N PHE A 26 11.40 2.75 -2.55
CA PHE A 26 12.05 1.48 -2.92
C PHE A 26 12.58 1.46 -4.36
N PHE A 27 11.87 2.10 -5.29
CA PHE A 27 12.27 2.15 -6.70
C PHE A 27 13.06 3.41 -7.06
N LYS A 28 13.52 4.18 -6.06
CA LYS A 28 14.35 5.38 -6.24
C LYS A 28 13.71 6.37 -7.23
N GLY A 29 12.42 6.65 -7.05
CA GLY A 29 11.59 7.44 -7.95
C GLY A 29 12.19 8.80 -8.34
N ARG A 30 12.94 9.43 -7.44
CA ARG A 30 13.70 10.68 -7.68
C ARG A 30 14.73 10.61 -8.82
N LYS A 31 15.13 9.43 -9.28
CA LYS A 31 16.01 9.26 -10.45
C LYS A 31 15.28 9.36 -11.78
N TYR A 32 13.95 9.31 -11.78
CA TYR A 32 13.15 9.39 -12.99
C TYR A 32 12.66 10.83 -13.23
N PRO A 33 12.37 11.19 -14.50
CA PRO A 33 11.67 12.43 -14.82
C PRO A 33 10.35 12.53 -14.05
N PHE A 34 9.94 13.76 -13.71
CA PHE A 34 8.80 14.03 -12.83
C PHE A 34 7.53 13.24 -13.20
N LEU A 35 7.12 13.24 -14.47
CA LEU A 35 5.92 12.52 -14.93
C LEU A 35 6.04 10.99 -14.76
N LYS A 36 7.22 10.42 -15.04
CA LYS A 36 7.48 8.99 -14.84
C LYS A 36 7.54 8.63 -13.36
N ARG A 37 8.07 9.52 -12.53
CA ARG A 37 8.05 9.37 -11.08
C ARG A 37 6.61 9.38 -10.54
N LEU A 38 5.78 10.31 -11.01
CA LEU A 38 4.38 10.40 -10.62
C LEU A 38 3.59 9.15 -11.03
N SER A 39 3.85 8.59 -12.23
CA SER A 39 3.20 7.33 -12.64
C SER A 39 3.64 6.14 -11.80
N ILE A 40 4.94 6.05 -11.43
CA ILE A 40 5.43 5.04 -10.48
C ILE A 40 4.74 5.20 -9.12
N MET A 41 4.62 6.44 -8.62
CA MET A 41 3.94 6.73 -7.35
C MET A 41 2.46 6.33 -7.39
N ALA A 42 1.73 6.73 -8.44
CA ALA A 42 0.33 6.37 -8.63
C ALA A 42 0.16 4.84 -8.67
N TYR A 43 1.06 4.14 -9.35
CA TYR A 43 1.08 2.69 -9.39
C TYR A 43 1.25 2.07 -7.99
N GLY A 44 2.11 2.64 -7.15
CA GLY A 44 2.28 2.24 -5.76
C GLY A 44 1.00 2.33 -4.94
N GLY A 45 0.23 3.42 -5.10
CA GLY A 45 -1.08 3.55 -4.47
C GLY A 45 -2.05 2.47 -4.96
N LEU A 46 -2.13 2.25 -6.27
CA LEU A 46 -2.99 1.22 -6.85
C LEU A 46 -2.64 -0.19 -6.38
N LEU A 47 -1.36 -0.51 -6.22
CA LEU A 47 -0.91 -1.80 -5.69
C LEU A 47 -1.55 -2.10 -4.34
N VAL A 48 -1.51 -1.15 -3.40
CA VAL A 48 -2.06 -1.38 -2.06
C VAL A 48 -3.58 -1.60 -2.11
N ILE A 49 -4.29 -0.83 -2.94
CA ILE A 49 -5.74 -0.98 -3.14
C ILE A 49 -6.13 -2.36 -3.71
N THR A 50 -5.21 -3.06 -4.37
CA THR A 50 -5.50 -4.45 -4.81
C THR A 50 -5.81 -5.39 -3.65
N LEU A 51 -5.36 -5.09 -2.43
CA LEU A 51 -5.75 -5.86 -1.25
C LEU A 51 -7.17 -5.54 -0.80
N ASP A 52 -7.56 -4.27 -0.87
CA ASP A 52 -8.86 -3.77 -0.41
C ASP A 52 -10.00 -4.14 -1.34
N ILE A 53 -9.78 -4.18 -2.66
CA ILE A 53 -10.83 -4.51 -3.63
C ILE A 53 -11.49 -5.85 -3.28
N PRO A 54 -10.77 -6.97 -3.11
CA PRO A 54 -11.40 -8.24 -2.73
C PRO A 54 -12.05 -8.20 -1.34
N LYS A 55 -11.50 -7.43 -0.39
CA LYS A 55 -12.09 -7.24 0.94
C LYS A 55 -13.47 -6.59 0.87
N LEU A 56 -13.71 -5.68 -0.08
CA LEU A 56 -15.04 -5.10 -0.34
C LEU A 56 -16.07 -6.13 -0.80
N PHE A 57 -15.63 -7.25 -1.39
CA PHE A 57 -16.48 -8.37 -1.80
C PHE A 57 -16.52 -9.51 -0.77
N GLY A 58 -15.96 -9.31 0.43
CA GLY A 58 -15.93 -10.31 1.49
C GLY A 58 -14.79 -11.32 1.41
N PHE A 59 -13.86 -11.17 0.46
CA PHE A 59 -12.68 -12.03 0.36
C PHE A 59 -11.57 -11.55 1.29
N ILE A 60 -11.40 -12.23 2.43
CA ILE A 60 -10.42 -11.85 3.47
C ILE A 60 -8.98 -12.32 3.19
N PHE A 61 -8.79 -13.21 2.20
CA PHE A 61 -7.48 -13.84 1.96
C PHE A 61 -6.40 -12.86 1.50
N THR A 62 -6.75 -11.70 0.93
CA THR A 62 -5.79 -10.69 0.50
C THR A 62 -5.08 -9.99 1.65
N HIS A 63 -5.67 -9.99 2.85
CA HIS A 63 -5.10 -9.39 4.05
C HIS A 63 -4.37 -10.42 4.94
N SER A 64 -3.98 -11.55 4.36
CA SER A 64 -3.24 -12.60 5.03
C SER A 64 -1.76 -12.58 4.65
N LEU A 65 -0.90 -12.81 5.65
CA LEU A 65 0.54 -12.97 5.45
C LEU A 65 0.89 -14.22 4.63
N PHE A 66 0.02 -15.24 4.62
CA PHE A 66 0.25 -16.47 3.86
C PHE A 66 0.09 -16.26 2.34
N PHE A 67 -0.93 -15.50 1.93
CA PHE A 67 -1.20 -15.25 0.51
C PHE A 67 -0.38 -14.09 -0.05
N LEU A 68 0.17 -13.24 0.82
CA LEU A 68 0.94 -12.07 0.43
C LEU A 68 2.10 -12.36 -0.54
N PRO A 69 2.96 -13.38 -0.34
CA PRO A 69 4.05 -13.66 -1.27
C PRO A 69 3.56 -14.07 -2.66
N VAL A 70 2.47 -14.83 -2.74
CA VAL A 70 1.88 -15.31 -4.01
C VAL A 70 1.25 -14.15 -4.78
N LEU A 71 0.42 -13.34 -4.11
CA LEU A 71 -0.19 -12.14 -4.70
C LEU A 71 0.89 -11.18 -5.19
N SER A 72 1.90 -10.93 -4.36
CA SER A 72 3.02 -10.06 -4.69
C SER A 72 3.82 -10.57 -5.89
N PHE A 73 3.94 -11.88 -6.08
CA PHE A 73 4.65 -12.46 -7.22
C PHE A 73 3.90 -12.20 -8.53
N GLY A 74 2.58 -12.38 -8.54
CA GLY A 74 1.74 -12.05 -9.69
C GLY A 74 1.86 -10.57 -10.07
N LEU A 75 1.78 -9.67 -9.08
CA LEU A 75 1.97 -8.24 -9.28
C LEU A 75 3.40 -7.90 -9.75
N ALA A 76 4.43 -8.60 -9.26
CA ALA A 76 5.81 -8.43 -9.70
C ALA A 76 6.03 -8.79 -11.17
N LEU A 77 5.33 -9.80 -11.68
CA LEU A 77 5.35 -10.17 -13.09
C LEU A 77 4.70 -9.08 -13.97
N LEU A 78 3.54 -8.55 -13.53
CA LEU A 78 2.83 -7.48 -14.24
C LEU A 78 3.63 -6.17 -14.28
N THR A 79 4.38 -5.88 -13.22
CA THR A 79 5.15 -4.64 -13.06
C THR A 79 6.53 -4.65 -13.69
N LYS A 80 7.05 -5.83 -14.05
CA LYS A 80 8.41 -5.98 -14.61
C LYS A 80 8.65 -5.09 -15.83
N ARG A 81 7.61 -4.76 -16.60
CA ARG A 81 7.71 -3.89 -17.80
C ARG A 81 7.84 -2.41 -17.47
N PHE A 82 7.37 -1.97 -16.30
CA PHE A 82 7.31 -0.55 -15.92
C PHE A 82 8.52 -0.10 -15.12
N ILE A 83 9.21 -1.05 -14.47
CA ILE A 83 10.27 -0.77 -13.51
C ILE A 83 11.53 -1.52 -13.92
N VAL A 84 12.63 -0.79 -14.05
CA VAL A 84 13.95 -1.37 -14.35
C VAL A 84 14.52 -2.00 -13.07
N SER A 85 14.12 -3.24 -12.78
CA SER A 85 14.65 -4.04 -11.67
C SER A 85 14.54 -5.54 -11.97
N THR A 86 15.31 -6.36 -11.24
CA THR A 86 15.20 -7.82 -11.35
C THR A 86 13.87 -8.30 -10.76
N LEU A 87 13.32 -9.41 -11.27
CA LEU A 87 12.03 -9.93 -10.80
C LEU A 87 12.02 -10.17 -9.28
N MET A 88 13.08 -10.80 -8.75
CA MET A 88 13.21 -11.09 -7.32
C MET A 88 13.21 -9.82 -6.47
N LYS A 89 13.91 -8.77 -6.92
CA LYS A 89 13.94 -7.49 -6.22
C LYS A 89 12.58 -6.80 -6.24
N ASN A 90 11.92 -6.83 -7.40
CA ASN A 90 10.59 -6.28 -7.56
C ASN A 90 9.57 -6.99 -6.67
N TRP A 91 9.61 -8.32 -6.66
CA TRP A 91 8.79 -9.17 -5.81
C TRP A 91 8.98 -8.86 -4.32
N ALA A 92 10.23 -8.80 -3.85
CA ALA A 92 10.53 -8.45 -2.46
C ALA A 92 10.02 -7.05 -2.08
N PHE A 93 10.18 -6.06 -2.97
CA PHE A 93 9.68 -4.71 -2.72
C PHE A 93 8.16 -4.63 -2.74
N ILE A 94 7.48 -5.35 -3.64
CA ILE A 94 6.02 -5.41 -3.66
C ILE A 94 5.49 -6.08 -2.38
N ILE A 95 6.12 -7.16 -1.91
CA ILE A 95 5.78 -7.75 -0.59
C ILE A 95 5.84 -6.67 0.49
N LEU A 96 6.93 -5.91 0.57
CA LEU A 96 7.08 -4.85 1.59
C LEU A 96 6.04 -3.73 1.42
N ILE A 97 5.73 -3.34 0.18
CA ILE A 97 4.72 -2.31 -0.11
C ILE A 97 3.35 -2.76 0.36
N LEU A 98 2.93 -3.99 0.01
CA LEU A 98 1.64 -4.53 0.40
C LEU A 98 1.55 -4.82 1.90
N LEU A 99 2.65 -5.32 2.49
CA LEU A 99 2.74 -5.56 3.92
C LEU A 99 2.61 -4.27 4.72
N ILE A 100 3.40 -3.26 4.40
CA ILE A 100 3.44 -2.00 5.17
C ILE A 100 2.26 -1.12 4.79
N GLY A 101 2.07 -0.88 3.50
CA GLY A 101 1.08 0.05 2.98
C GLY A 101 -0.35 -0.46 3.05
N GLY A 102 -0.57 -1.78 3.03
CA GLY A 102 -1.90 -2.38 3.15
C GLY A 102 -2.12 -3.00 4.52
N ILE A 103 -1.48 -4.15 4.76
CA ILE A 103 -1.79 -4.99 5.92
C ILE A 103 -1.43 -4.32 7.26
N ALA A 104 -0.28 -3.66 7.37
CA ALA A 104 0.16 -3.07 8.64
C ALA A 104 -0.69 -1.86 9.04
N ILE A 105 -1.06 -1.01 8.08
CA ILE A 105 -1.97 0.12 8.32
C ILE A 105 -3.30 -0.40 8.86
N ASP A 106 -3.86 -1.42 8.23
CA ASP A 106 -5.09 -2.05 8.71
C ASP A 106 -4.90 -2.68 10.08
N PHE A 107 -3.83 -3.47 10.30
CA PHE A 107 -3.53 -4.09 11.58
C PHE A 107 -3.46 -3.07 12.74
N PHE A 108 -2.88 -1.89 12.49
CA PHE A 108 -2.77 -0.83 13.49
C PHE A 108 -4.00 0.08 13.60
N GLY A 109 -4.97 -0.05 12.69
CA GLY A 109 -6.22 0.70 12.66
C GLY A 109 -7.45 -0.21 12.78
N ASN A 110 -7.94 -0.70 11.64
CA ASN A 110 -9.22 -1.41 11.50
C ASN A 110 -9.16 -2.94 11.72
N GLY A 111 -7.97 -3.48 11.95
CA GLY A 111 -7.69 -4.90 12.09
C GLY A 111 -7.51 -5.65 10.76
N ALA A 112 -6.78 -6.76 10.81
CA ALA A 112 -6.46 -7.59 9.65
C ALA A 112 -6.54 -9.10 9.97
N HIS A 113 -6.88 -9.90 8.96
CA HIS A 113 -6.92 -11.37 9.05
C HIS A 113 -5.54 -11.98 8.75
N LEU A 114 -4.55 -11.65 9.59
CA LEU A 114 -3.13 -11.95 9.35
C LEU A 114 -2.83 -13.43 9.09
N TRP A 115 -3.55 -14.32 9.77
CA TRP A 115 -3.26 -15.75 9.84
C TRP A 115 -4.20 -16.62 9.01
N TYR A 116 -5.07 -16.04 8.18
CA TYR A 116 -5.95 -16.82 7.30
C TYR A 116 -5.12 -17.66 6.31
N PRO A 117 -5.43 -18.94 6.04
CA PRO A 117 -6.63 -19.69 6.46
C PRO A 117 -6.46 -20.47 7.77
N LEU A 118 -5.32 -20.37 8.45
CA LEU A 118 -5.11 -21.06 9.74
C LEU A 118 -6.04 -20.53 10.83
N SER A 119 -6.41 -19.25 10.74
CA SER A 119 -7.36 -18.60 11.65
C SER A 119 -8.14 -17.50 10.93
N GLU A 120 -9.44 -17.47 11.14
CA GLU A 120 -10.33 -16.41 10.65
C GLU A 120 -10.41 -15.22 11.61
N LYS A 121 -9.71 -15.26 12.75
CA LYS A 121 -9.73 -14.15 13.72
C LYS A 121 -9.17 -12.88 13.11
N ASN A 122 -9.94 -11.80 13.23
CA ASN A 122 -9.46 -10.45 12.96
C ASN A 122 -8.57 -10.01 14.13
N VAL A 123 -7.31 -9.68 13.85
CA VAL A 123 -6.36 -9.19 14.85
C VAL A 123 -6.13 -7.71 14.61
N SER A 124 -6.34 -6.91 15.65
CA SER A 124 -6.05 -5.48 15.64
C SER A 124 -5.16 -5.12 16.83
N PHE A 125 -4.20 -4.22 16.58
CA PHE A 125 -3.45 -3.54 17.62
C PHE A 125 -3.63 -2.04 17.41
N SER A 126 -4.77 -1.52 17.86
CA SER A 126 -5.25 -0.17 17.55
C SER A 126 -4.43 0.93 18.24
N ILE A 127 -3.21 1.17 17.76
CA ILE A 127 -2.41 2.36 18.10
C ILE A 127 -2.94 3.56 17.31
N ILE A 128 -3.39 3.34 16.06
CA ILE A 128 -3.93 4.40 15.19
C ILE A 128 -5.39 4.63 15.59
N GLN A 129 -5.60 5.33 16.70
CA GLN A 129 -6.94 5.75 17.14
C GLN A 129 -7.48 6.94 16.34
N ARG A 130 -6.59 7.67 15.62
CA ARG A 130 -6.91 8.85 14.81
C ARG A 130 -6.19 8.80 13.48
N GLU A 131 -6.74 8.07 12.51
CA GLU A 131 -6.21 7.95 11.15
C GLU A 131 -5.86 9.32 10.52
N TRP A 132 -6.61 10.36 10.86
CA TRP A 132 -6.40 11.74 10.42
C TRP A 132 -5.01 12.31 10.72
N VAL A 133 -4.42 12.01 11.88
CA VAL A 133 -3.10 12.54 12.25
C VAL A 133 -2.03 11.91 11.36
N LEU A 134 -2.08 10.59 11.21
CA LEU A 134 -1.15 9.85 10.35
C LEU A 134 -1.34 10.27 8.88
N LEU A 135 -2.58 10.46 8.44
CA LEU A 135 -2.91 10.94 7.10
C LEU A 135 -2.29 12.32 6.83
N VAL A 136 -2.44 13.28 7.75
CA VAL A 136 -1.83 14.62 7.62
C VAL A 136 -0.30 14.51 7.54
N ILE A 137 0.34 13.70 8.38
CA ILE A 137 1.79 13.48 8.33
C ILE A 137 2.22 12.91 6.96
N LEU A 138 1.52 11.88 6.46
CA LEU A 138 1.82 11.28 5.17
C LEU A 138 1.58 12.25 4.01
N ILE A 139 0.54 13.08 4.06
CA ILE A 139 0.28 14.14 3.06
C ILE A 139 1.45 15.13 3.04
N LEU A 140 1.93 15.59 4.20
CA LEU A 140 3.06 16.51 4.28
C LEU A 140 4.34 15.89 3.70
N ILE A 141 4.62 14.62 4.02
CA ILE A 141 5.75 13.88 3.44
C ILE A 141 5.58 13.74 1.92
N PHE A 142 4.38 13.42 1.44
CA PHE A 142 4.06 13.28 0.03
C PHE A 142 4.28 14.60 -0.73
N MET A 143 3.76 15.71 -0.22
CA MET A 143 4.00 17.04 -0.76
C MET A 143 5.49 17.38 -0.80
N PHE A 144 6.22 17.16 0.30
CA PHE A 144 7.67 17.37 0.35
C PHE A 144 8.42 16.50 -0.66
N ARG A 145 7.98 15.25 -0.86
CA ARG A 145 8.57 14.35 -1.84
C ARG A 145 8.32 14.83 -3.27
N LEU A 146 7.17 15.44 -3.57
CA LEU A 146 6.86 15.93 -4.92
C LEU A 146 7.70 17.15 -5.34
N ILE A 147 8.27 17.91 -4.39
CA ILE A 147 9.15 19.04 -4.71
C ILE A 147 10.33 18.53 -5.57
N PRO A 148 10.48 19.03 -6.81
CA PRO A 148 11.61 18.67 -7.64
C PRO A 148 12.90 19.20 -7.01
N PHE A 149 13.83 18.30 -6.69
CA PHE A 149 15.19 18.72 -6.40
C PHE A 149 15.84 19.04 -7.74
N ASN A 150 15.93 20.32 -8.11
CA ASN A 150 16.88 20.76 -9.12
C ASN A 150 18.28 20.38 -8.62
N ARG A 151 18.85 19.32 -9.17
CA ARG A 151 20.27 18.98 -9.09
C ARG A 151 20.81 18.90 -10.49
#